data_AF-A0A947A620-F1
#
_entry.id   AF-A0A947A620-F1
#
_cell.length_a   1.000
_cell.length_b   1.000
_cell.length_c   1.000
_cell.angle_alpha   90.00
_cell.angle_beta   90.00
_cell.angle_gamma   90.00
#
_symmetry.space_group_name_H-M   'P 1'
#
loop_
_entity.id
_entity.type
_entity.pdbx_description
1 polymer ?
#
loop_
_entity_poly.entity_id
_entity_poly.type
_entity_poly.pdbx_seq_one_letter_code
_entity_poly.pdbx_strand_id
1 'polypeptide(L)' 'VRLALSRALCQIDEENRLVLKPEGLLTRDPRMVERKKFGQKKARKKFQFSKR' A
#
# COMPACT_ATOMS: atom_id res chain seq x y z
N VAL A 1 -8.42 2.43 8.96
CA VAL A 1 -9.84 2.79 9.21
C VAL A 1 -10.59 3.14 7.93
N ARG A 2 -10.05 3.97 7.01
CA ARG A 2 -10.69 4.36 5.73
C ARG A 2 -11.39 3.23 4.96
N LEU A 3 -10.66 2.14 4.65
CA LEU A 3 -11.21 1.02 3.86
C LEU A 3 -12.41 0.34 4.53
N ALA A 4 -12.47 0.32 5.87
CA ALA A 4 -13.57 -0.29 6.60
C ALA A 4 -14.85 0.54 6.45
N LEU A 5 -14.75 1.87 6.51
CA LEU A 5 -15.89 2.78 6.29
C LEU A 5 -16.43 2.66 4.86
N SER A 6 -15.56 2.63 3.85
CA SER A 6 -15.99 2.44 2.46
C SER A 6 -16.73 1.12 2.25
N ARG A 7 -16.31 0.05 2.95
CA ARG A 7 -16.98 -1.26 2.89
C ARG A 7 -18.32 -1.27 3.62
N ALA A 8 -18.40 -0.61 4.77
CA ALA A 8 -19.66 -0.48 5.51
C ALA A 8 -20.70 0.32 4.71
N LEU A 9 -20.29 1.41 4.04
CA LEU A 9 -21.18 2.19 3.16
C LEU A 9 -21.73 1.38 1.99
N CYS A 10 -20.90 0.52 1.38
CA CYS A 10 -21.36 -0.40 0.32
C CYS A 10 -22.28 -1.52 0.84
N GLN A 11 -22.28 -1.83 2.15
CA GLN A 11 -23.22 -2.81 2.74
C GLN A 11 -24.58 -2.20 3.06
N ILE A 12 -24.62 -0.89 3.31
CA ILE A 12 -25.86 -0.14 3.57
C ILE A 12 -26.60 0.11 2.27
N ASP A 13 -25.88 0.47 1.21
CA ASP A 13 -26.45 0.72 -0.11
C ASP A 13 -25.40 0.45 -1.21
N GLU A 14 -25.81 -0.32 -2.22
CA GLU A 14 -24.95 -0.75 -3.33
C GLU A 14 -24.65 0.37 -4.32
N GLU A 15 -25.50 1.41 -4.41
CA GLU A 15 -25.30 2.56 -5.30
C GLU A 15 -24.03 3.35 -4.96
N ASN A 16 -23.64 3.34 -3.68
CA ASN A 16 -22.39 3.95 -3.21
C ASN A 16 -21.14 3.40 -3.91
N ARG A 17 -21.20 2.18 -4.45
CA ARG A 17 -20.07 1.60 -5.19
C ARG A 17 -19.74 2.39 -6.45
N LEU A 18 -20.73 2.98 -7.11
CA LEU A 18 -20.54 3.76 -8.35
C LEU A 18 -19.73 5.03 -8.08
N VAL A 19 -19.92 5.64 -6.91
CA VAL A 19 -19.18 6.85 -6.48
C VAL A 19 -17.82 6.49 -5.88
N LEU A 20 -17.74 5.46 -5.05
CA LEU A 20 -16.52 5.14 -4.29
C LEU A 20 -15.43 4.43 -5.11
N LYS A 21 -15.80 3.73 -6.19
CA LYS A 21 -14.86 3.01 -7.06
C LYS A 21 -13.97 3.94 -7.90
N PRO A 22 -14.49 4.95 -8.63
CA PRO A 22 -13.64 5.88 -9.38
C PRO A 22 -12.71 6.69 -8.46
N GLU A 23 -13.17 7.00 -7.24
CA GLU A 23 -12.37 7.68 -6.21
C GLU A 23 -11.29 6.78 -5.56
N GLY A 24 -11.21 5.50 -5.93
CA GLY A 24 -10.16 4.59 -5.45
C GLY A 24 -10.27 4.20 -3.97
N LEU A 25 -11.41 4.47 -3.32
CA LEU A 25 -11.62 4.28 -1.88
C LEU A 25 -11.87 2.82 -1.48
N LEU A 26 -12.14 1.95 -2.45
CA LEU A 26 -12.40 0.53 -2.27
C LEU A 26 -11.15 -0.35 -2.38
N THR A 27 -10.04 0.20 -2.89
CA THR A 27 -8.80 -0.54 -3.10
C THR A 27 -7.95 -0.56 -1.83
N ARG A 28 -7.49 -1.74 -1.43
CA ARG A 28 -6.51 -1.87 -0.35
C ARG A 28 -5.13 -1.44 -0.86
N ASP A 29 -4.39 -0.68 -0.05
CA ASP A 29 -2.98 -0.42 -0.32
C ASP A 29 -2.14 -1.69 -0.06
N PRO A 30 -1.52 -2.29 -1.10
CA PRO A 30 -0.71 -3.50 -0.93
C PRO A 30 0.72 -3.20 -0.49
N ARG A 31 1.13 -1.92 -0.43
CA ARG A 31 2.51 -1.54 -0.15
C ARG A 31 2.93 -2.02 1.23
N MET A 32 4.09 -2.65 1.28
CA MET A 32 4.69 -3.17 2.50
C MET A 32 6.18 -2.83 2.51
N VAL A 33 6.74 -2.67 3.71
CA VAL A 33 8.17 -2.39 3.88
C VAL A 33 8.97 -3.59 3.39
N GLU A 34 9.88 -3.37 2.44
CA GLU A 34 10.79 -4.41 1.99
C GLU A 34 11.74 -4.84 3.12
N ARG A 35 12.05 -6.14 3.20
CA ARG A 35 13.01 -6.67 4.17
C ARG A 35 14.43 -6.19 3.90
N LYS A 36 15.25 -6.16 4.95
CA LYS A 36 16.71 -5.96 4.83
C LYS A 36 17.35 -7.16 4.12
N LYS A 37 18.21 -6.88 3.14
CA LYS A 37 19.02 -7.90 2.45
C LYS A 37 20.40 -8.00 3.12
N PHE A 38 20.97 -9.21 3.14
CA PHE A 38 22.33 -9.41 3.68
C PHE A 38 23.35 -8.62 2.87
N GLY A 39 24.40 -8.13 3.52
CA GLY A 39 25.41 -7.26 2.89
C GLY A 39 24.91 -5.86 2.52
N GLN A 40 23.71 -5.45 2.95
CA GLN A 40 23.17 -4.11 2.71
C GLN A 40 22.80 -3.40 4.02
N LYS A 41 22.91 -2.06 4.03
CA LYS A 41 22.56 -1.23 5.21
C LYS A 41 21.05 -1.19 5.44
N LYS A 42 20.25 -1.25 4.37
CA LYS A 42 18.76 -1.29 4.39
C LYS A 42 18.27 -2.21 3.25
N ALA A 43 16.97 -2.20 2.92
CA ALA A 43 16.39 -3.03 1.86
C ALA A 43 17.09 -2.90 0.49
N ARG A 44 17.56 -1.69 0.14
CA ARG A 44 18.25 -1.38 -1.13
C ARG A 44 19.57 -0.62 -0.99
N LYS A 45 19.86 -0.06 0.20
CA LYS A 45 21.02 0.82 0.41
C LYS A 45 22.31 -0.01 0.48
N LYS A 46 23.18 0.15 -0.53
CA LYS A 46 24.50 -0.47 -0.61
C LYS A 46 25.55 0.33 0.17
N PHE A 47 26.65 -0.33 0.52
CA PHE A 47 27.87 0.34 0.99
C PHE A 47 28.61 0.94 -0.21
N GLN A 48 29.44 1.97 0.06
CA GLN A 48 30.31 2.55 -0.96
C GLN A 48 31.39 1.54 -1.34
N PHE A 49 31.62 1.35 -2.64
CA PHE A 49 32.69 0.53 -3.16
C PHE A 49 33.96 1.38 -3.31
N SER A 50 35.08 0.94 -2.74
CA SER A 50 36.41 1.52 -2.96
C SER A 50 37.16 0.69 -4.01
N LYS A 51 37.37 1.25 -5.20
CA LYS A 51 38.25 0.67 -6.21
C LYS A 51 39.71 0.95 -5.83
N ARG A 52 40.60 -0.02 -6.06
CA ARG A 52 42.05 0.14 -5.91
C ARG A 52 42.65 0.70 -7.18
#